data_AF-A0A968SYA1-F1
#
_entry.id   AF-A0A968SYA1-F1
#
_cell.length_a   1.000
_cell.length_b   1.000
_cell.length_c   1.000
_cell.angle_alpha   90.00
_cell.angle_beta   90.00
_cell.angle_gamma   90.00
#
_symmetry.space_group_name_H-M   'P 1'
#
loop_
_entity.id
_entity.type
_entity.pdbx_description
1 polymer ?
#
loop_
_entity_poly.entity_id
_entity_poly.type
_entity_poly.pdbx_seq_one_letter_code
_entity_poly.pdbx_strand_id
1 'polypeptide(L)'
;MSYDEGWRLMPRPRAPREHPLGVPGARFALHEAAYVFDHLEGRGWIVHRDTARAEELSRELESLTTPRTVEGRSPSLAPAVAKEEHERRIRVAKTAILDGEIYQVNLTYPRVGAIAGTRAPPSRD
;
A
#
# COMPACT_ATOMS: atom_id res chain seq x y z
N MET A 1 3.09 -2.83 7.26
CA MET A 1 4.31 -3.65 7.31
C MET A 1 4.61 -4.17 5.91
N SER A 2 5.87 -4.21 5.51
CA SER A 2 6.34 -4.64 4.18
C SER A 2 6.63 -6.14 4.20
N TYR A 3 6.64 -6.75 3.01
CA TYR A 3 7.00 -8.16 2.86
C TYR A 3 8.44 -8.44 3.35
N ASP A 4 9.36 -7.51 3.11
CA ASP A 4 10.77 -7.70 3.42
C ASP A 4 11.08 -7.70 4.94
N GLU A 5 10.18 -7.21 5.79
CA GLU A 5 10.32 -7.38 7.25
C GLU A 5 10.30 -8.85 7.67
N GLY A 6 9.66 -9.72 6.87
CA GLY A 6 9.62 -11.16 7.12
C GLY A 6 11.01 -11.80 7.12
N TRP A 7 12.02 -11.22 6.46
CA TRP A 7 13.39 -11.74 6.43
C TRP A 7 14.04 -11.81 7.81
N ARG A 8 13.62 -10.97 8.75
CA ARG A 8 14.10 -11.00 10.14
C ARG A 8 13.57 -12.19 10.93
N LEU A 9 12.45 -12.77 10.49
CA LEU A 9 11.73 -13.84 11.20
C LEU A 9 12.06 -15.24 10.65
N MET A 10 12.86 -15.33 9.58
CA MET A 10 13.21 -16.61 8.96
C MET A 10 14.25 -17.39 9.79
N PRO A 11 14.34 -18.73 9.66
CA PRO A 11 15.33 -19.54 10.37
C PRO A 11 16.79 -19.11 10.15
N ARG A 12 17.08 -18.45 9.02
CA ARG A 12 18.35 -17.76 8.75
C ARG A 12 18.03 -16.28 8.49
N PRO A 13 17.98 -15.45 9.55
CA PRO A 13 17.57 -14.06 9.42
C PRO A 13 18.49 -13.28 8.48
N ARG A 14 17.91 -12.33 7.75
CA ARG A 14 18.65 -11.39 6.90
C ARG A 14 18.13 -9.98 7.09
N ALA A 15 18.99 -9.00 6.83
CA ALA A 15 18.57 -7.61 6.79
C ALA A 15 17.49 -7.44 5.68
N PRO A 16 16.35 -6.80 5.98
CA PRO A 16 15.38 -6.41 4.96
C PRO A 16 16.05 -5.55 3.89
N ARG A 17 15.63 -5.69 2.63
CA ARG A 17 16.12 -4.79 1.59
C ARG A 17 15.48 -3.42 1.79
N GLU A 18 16.23 -2.38 1.42
CA GLU A 18 15.69 -1.04 1.40
C GLU A 18 14.59 -0.91 0.34
N HIS A 19 13.48 -0.27 0.72
CA HIS A 19 12.41 -0.01 -0.24
C HIS A 19 12.87 1.07 -1.25
N PRO A 20 12.65 0.89 -2.57
CA PRO A 20 13.10 1.85 -3.59
C PRO A 20 12.60 3.30 -3.41
N LEU A 21 11.48 3.46 -2.70
CA LEU A 21 10.87 4.75 -2.36
C LEU A 21 11.27 5.29 -0.97
N GLY A 22 12.22 4.65 -0.28
CA GLY A 22 12.66 5.06 1.06
C GLY A 22 11.62 4.90 2.17
N VAL A 23 10.51 4.18 1.91
CA VAL A 23 9.51 3.93 2.96
C VAL A 23 10.01 2.88 3.95
N PRO A 24 9.69 3.03 5.26
CA PRO A 24 10.11 2.09 6.27
C PRO A 24 9.44 0.72 6.06
N GLY A 25 10.15 -0.36 6.40
CA GLY A 25 9.61 -1.71 6.31
C GLY A 25 8.43 -1.95 7.26
N ALA A 26 8.34 -1.25 8.39
CA ALA A 26 7.13 -1.19 9.19
C ALA A 26 6.86 0.23 9.66
N ARG A 27 5.58 0.64 9.63
CA ARG A 27 5.09 1.86 10.25
C ARG A 27 3.80 1.50 10.96
N PHE A 28 3.77 1.73 12.27
CA PHE A 28 2.60 1.60 13.10
C PHE A 28 2.20 2.99 13.55
N ALA A 29 0.91 3.27 13.56
CA ALA A 29 0.33 4.48 14.10
C ALA A 29 -0.67 4.08 15.18
N LEU A 30 -0.61 4.78 16.30
CA LEU A 30 -1.64 4.69 17.32
C LEU A 30 -2.70 5.72 16.95
N HIS A 31 -3.91 5.26 16.73
CA HIS A 31 -5.06 6.09 16.45
C HIS A 31 -5.95 6.11 17.69
N GLU A 32 -6.29 7.30 18.17
CA GLU A 32 -7.15 7.48 19.34
C GLU A 32 -8.64 7.37 18.98
N ALA A 33 -8.97 7.67 17.72
CA ALA A 33 -10.29 7.55 17.14
C ALA A 33 -10.29 6.71 15.85
N ALA A 34 -11.45 6.17 15.50
CA ALA A 34 -11.73 5.57 14.21
C ALA A 34 -13.09 6.02 13.67
N TYR A 35 -13.19 6.20 12.35
CA TYR A 35 -14.48 6.30 11.67
C TYR A 35 -14.87 4.91 11.14
N VAL A 36 -16.04 4.44 11.51
CA VAL A 36 -16.59 3.15 11.09
C VAL A 36 -17.79 3.43 10.20
N PHE A 37 -17.81 2.86 9.01
CA PHE A 37 -18.92 3.01 8.07
C PHE A 37 -19.52 1.65 7.74
N ASP A 38 -20.81 1.50 8.00
CA ASP A 38 -21.61 0.37 7.58
C ASP A 38 -22.20 0.66 6.20
N HIS A 39 -21.69 -0.05 5.19
CA HIS A 39 -22.17 0.07 3.82
C HIS A 39 -23.54 -0.56 3.58
N LEU A 40 -23.98 -1.52 4.40
CA LEU A 40 -25.29 -2.15 4.29
C LEU A 40 -26.38 -1.21 4.82
N GLU A 41 -26.13 -0.57 5.95
CA GLU A 41 -27.07 0.36 6.58
C GLU A 41 -26.93 1.81 6.09
N GLY A 42 -25.81 2.14 5.42
CA GLY A 42 -25.50 3.50 4.98
C GLY A 42 -25.23 4.46 6.15
N ARG A 43 -24.68 3.95 7.26
CA ARG A 43 -24.47 4.70 8.51
C ARG A 43 -23.00 4.73 8.89
N GLY A 44 -22.58 5.84 9.52
CA GLY A 44 -21.22 6.02 10.00
C GLY A 44 -21.18 6.48 11.45
N TRP A 45 -20.12 6.08 12.16
CA TRP A 45 -19.89 6.43 13.56
C TRP A 45 -18.43 6.82 13.78
N ILE A 46 -18.21 7.76 14.69
CA ILE A 46 -16.88 8.07 15.23
C ILE A 46 -16.74 7.36 16.56
N VAL A 47 -15.74 6.49 16.64
CA VAL A 47 -15.42 5.72 17.83
C VAL A 47 -14.22 6.36 18.50
N HIS A 48 -14.39 6.84 19.72
CA HIS A 48 -13.31 7.38 20.57
C HIS A 48 -13.58 6.98 22.02
N ARG A 49 -12.54 6.92 22.86
CA ARG A 49 -12.67 6.55 24.29
C ARG A 49 -13.36 7.62 25.13
N ASP A 50 -13.24 8.87 24.71
CA ASP A 50 -13.87 10.05 25.29
C ASP A 50 -14.96 10.56 24.34
N THR A 51 -16.20 10.67 24.84
CA THR A 51 -17.38 11.10 24.09
C THR A 51 -17.31 12.56 23.67
N ALA A 52 -16.76 13.45 24.50
CA ALA A 52 -16.65 14.87 24.15
C ALA A 52 -15.73 15.07 22.94
N ARG A 53 -14.64 14.29 22.89
CA ARG A 53 -13.72 14.28 21.76
C ARG A 53 -14.34 13.63 20.51
N ALA A 54 -15.20 12.64 20.66
CA ALA A 54 -15.95 12.07 19.53
C ALA A 54 -16.88 13.11 18.87
N GLU A 55 -17.58 13.91 19.67
CA GLU A 55 -18.46 15.00 19.19
C GLU A 55 -17.68 16.13 18.50
N GLU A 56 -16.50 16.47 19.02
CA GLU A 56 -15.61 17.44 18.38
C GLU A 56 -15.14 16.96 17.00
N LEU A 57 -14.68 15.70 16.91
CA LEU A 57 -14.27 15.09 15.64
C LEU A 57 -15.43 15.00 14.64
N SER A 58 -16.67 14.79 15.11
CA SER A 58 -17.86 14.80 14.25
C SER A 58 -18.05 16.16 13.58
N ARG A 59 -17.97 17.24 14.37
CA ARG A 59 -18.07 18.60 13.86
C ARG A 59 -16.93 18.95 12.91
N GLU A 60 -15.71 18.49 13.20
CA GLU A 60 -14.56 18.69 12.31
C GLU A 60 -14.78 17.99 10.96
N LEU A 61 -15.20 16.72 10.95
CA LEU A 61 -15.47 15.98 9.72
C LEU A 61 -16.60 16.60 8.90
N GLU A 62 -17.67 17.08 9.53
CA GLU A 62 -18.76 17.80 8.86
C GLU A 62 -18.29 19.11 8.20
N SER A 63 -17.25 19.74 8.76
CA SER A 63 -16.67 20.97 8.22
C SER A 63 -15.78 20.75 6.99
N LEU A 64 -15.37 19.50 6.70
CA LEU A 64 -14.59 19.14 5.52
C LEU A 64 -15.48 19.15 4.26
N THR A 65 -15.76 20.35 3.76
CA THR A 65 -16.74 20.61 2.69
C THR A 65 -16.19 20.50 1.28
N THR A 66 -14.89 20.24 1.09
CA THR A 66 -14.27 20.26 -0.24
C THR A 66 -14.04 18.84 -0.75
N PRO A 67 -14.97 18.26 -1.52
CA PRO A 67 -14.69 17.03 -2.26
C PRO A 67 -13.52 17.31 -3.22
N ARG A 68 -12.41 16.61 -2.99
CA ARG A 68 -11.27 16.62 -3.92
C ARG A 68 -11.47 15.51 -4.93
N THR A 69 -12.06 15.85 -6.07
CA THR A 69 -12.00 14.98 -7.24
C THR A 69 -10.61 15.13 -7.86
N VAL A 70 -9.81 14.07 -7.79
CA VAL A 70 -8.57 14.00 -8.56
C VAL A 70 -8.92 13.42 -9.92
N GLU A 71 -9.00 14.27 -10.95
CA GLU A 71 -9.02 13.79 -12.32
C GLU A 71 -7.68 13.12 -12.63
N GLY A 72 -7.68 11.79 -12.67
CA GLY A 72 -6.50 10.99 -12.98
C GLY A 72 -6.49 10.56 -14.45
N ARG A 73 -5.37 10.76 -15.15
CA ARG A 73 -5.07 9.97 -16.35
C ARG A 73 -4.37 8.69 -15.91
N SER A 74 -4.80 7.54 -16.43
CA SER A 74 -4.13 6.27 -16.18
C SER A 74 -2.67 6.37 -16.63
N PRO A 75 -1.69 6.18 -15.73
CA PRO A 75 -0.29 6.21 -16.12
C PRO A 75 0.01 5.03 -17.06
N SER A 76 0.84 5.26 -18.07
CA SER A 76 1.42 4.14 -18.81
C SER A 76 2.39 3.41 -17.89
N LEU A 77 2.14 2.12 -17.65
CA LEU A 77 2.93 1.29 -16.77
C LEU A 77 3.86 0.40 -17.61
N ALA A 78 5.16 0.54 -17.40
CA ALA A 78 6.17 -0.33 -17.99
C ALA A 78 6.62 -1.40 -16.97
N PRO A 79 6.90 -2.64 -17.39
CA PRO A 79 7.51 -3.62 -16.51
C PRO A 79 8.93 -3.18 -16.14
N ALA A 80 9.29 -3.30 -14.86
CA ALA A 80 10.66 -3.02 -14.39
C ALA A 80 11.68 -4.09 -14.80
N VAL A 81 11.20 -5.22 -15.34
CA VAL A 81 12.00 -6.38 -15.69
C VAL A 81 11.71 -6.74 -17.14
N ALA A 82 12.77 -6.99 -17.92
CA ALA A 82 12.65 -7.45 -19.30
C ALA A 82 11.92 -8.82 -19.35
N LYS A 83 11.19 -9.06 -20.43
CA LYS A 83 10.40 -10.29 -20.62
C LYS A 83 11.28 -11.53 -20.53
N GLU A 84 12.44 -11.49 -21.17
CA GLU A 84 13.41 -12.58 -21.26
C GLU A 84 13.94 -12.97 -19.88
N GLU A 85 14.18 -11.97 -19.02
CA GLU A 85 14.61 -12.20 -17.64
C GLU A 85 13.50 -12.81 -16.79
N HIS A 86 12.24 -12.39 -16.98
CA HIS A 86 11.12 -13.01 -16.30
C HIS A 86 10.93 -14.47 -16.73
N GLU A 87 11.02 -14.77 -18.02
CA GLU A 87 10.96 -16.14 -18.55
C GLU A 87 12.11 -17.02 -18.03
N ARG A 88 13.32 -16.44 -17.89
CA ARG A 88 14.45 -17.13 -17.28
C ARG A 88 14.14 -17.52 -15.83
N ARG A 89 13.56 -16.61 -15.03
CA ARG A 89 13.14 -16.90 -13.64
C ARG A 89 12.09 -18.01 -13.57
N ILE A 90 11.13 -18.01 -14.50
CA ILE A 90 10.14 -19.08 -14.61
C ILE A 90 10.80 -20.43 -14.88
N ARG A 91 11.79 -20.50 -15.79
CA ARG A 91 12.51 -21.75 -16.07
C ARG A 91 13.23 -22.28 -14.84
N VAL A 92 13.94 -21.42 -14.10
CA VAL A 92 14.62 -21.80 -12.85
C VAL A 92 13.62 -22.34 -11.83
N ALA A 93 12.49 -21.66 -11.64
CA ALA A 93 11.44 -22.12 -10.72
C ALA A 93 10.86 -23.48 -11.13
N LYS A 94 10.63 -23.70 -12.42
CA LYS A 94 10.13 -24.99 -12.92
C LYS A 94 11.11 -26.13 -12.66
N THR A 95 12.41 -25.90 -12.86
CA THR A 95 13.43 -26.90 -12.54
C THR A 95 13.39 -27.28 -11.06
N ALA A 96 13.38 -26.30 -10.14
CA ALA A 96 13.29 -26.56 -8.71
C ALA A 96 12.01 -27.35 -8.31
N ILE A 97 10.91 -27.14 -9.03
CA ILE A 97 9.67 -27.91 -8.81
C ILE A 97 9.81 -29.35 -9.32
N LEU A 98 10.39 -29.54 -10.50
CA LEU A 98 10.61 -30.88 -11.08
C LEU A 98 11.59 -31.71 -10.26
N ASP A 99 12.59 -31.06 -9.64
CA ASP A 99 13.57 -31.68 -8.77
C ASP A 99 13.01 -31.97 -7.35
N GLY A 100 11.77 -31.54 -7.07
CA GLY A 100 11.09 -31.78 -5.80
C GLY A 100 11.56 -30.90 -4.65
N GLU A 101 12.34 -29.84 -4.91
CA GLU A 101 12.82 -28.92 -3.87
C GLU A 101 11.69 -28.06 -3.29
N ILE A 102 10.75 -27.66 -4.15
CA ILE A 102 9.58 -26.84 -3.81
C ILE A 102 8.36 -27.32 -4.61
N TYR A 103 7.15 -27.06 -4.11
CA TYR A 103 5.92 -27.41 -4.84
C TYR A 103 5.37 -26.25 -5.67
N GLN A 104 5.59 -25.02 -5.20
CA GLN A 104 5.10 -23.80 -5.83
C GLN A 104 5.96 -22.61 -5.42
N VAL A 105 6.07 -21.61 -6.30
CA VAL A 105 6.61 -20.29 -5.98
C VAL A 105 5.74 -19.20 -6.60
N ASN A 106 5.53 -18.11 -5.85
CA ASN A 106 4.88 -16.91 -6.37
C ASN A 106 5.93 -15.93 -6.92
N LEU A 107 6.07 -15.89 -8.25
CA LEU A 107 7.01 -14.99 -8.93
C LEU A 107 6.31 -13.68 -9.33
N THR A 108 6.82 -12.56 -8.85
CA THR A 108 6.30 -11.22 -9.15
C THR A 108 7.39 -10.31 -9.72
N TYR A 109 6.99 -9.26 -10.43
CA TYR A 109 7.85 -8.15 -10.83
C TYR A 109 7.06 -6.83 -10.81
N PRO A 110 7.68 -5.70 -10.42
CA PRO A 110 6.97 -4.45 -10.34
C PRO A 110 6.71 -3.87 -11.72
N ARG A 111 5.63 -3.10 -11.83
CA ARG A 111 5.38 -2.19 -12.95
C ARG A 111 5.54 -0.76 -12.45
N VAL A 112 6.22 0.06 -13.22
CA VAL A 112 6.56 1.44 -12.89
C VAL A 112 5.96 2.35 -13.94
N GLY A 113 5.40 3.47 -13.48
CA GLY A 113 4.92 4.54 -14.34
C GLY A 113 4.97 5.86 -13.60
N ALA A 114 5.10 6.95 -14.35
CA ALA A 114 5.02 8.28 -13.80
C ALA A 114 3.55 8.71 -13.77
N ILE A 115 3.09 9.17 -12.61
CA ILE A 115 1.81 9.88 -12.51
C ILE A 115 2.11 11.34 -12.82
N ALA A 116 1.57 11.86 -13.92
CA ALA A 116 1.60 13.29 -14.19
C ALA A 116 0.65 13.98 -13.20
N GLY A 117 1.21 14.49 -12.09
CA GLY A 117 0.42 15.25 -11.13
C GLY A 117 0.11 16.64 -11.69
N THR A 118 -1.16 16.96 -11.92
CA THR A 118 -1.62 18.34 -11.91
C THR A 118 -1.49 18.84 -10.48
N ARG A 119 -0.44 19.63 -10.23
CA ARG A 119 -0.32 20.43 -9.01
C ARG A 119 -1.51 21.39 -9.01
N ALA A 120 -2.45 21.26 -8.09
CA ALA A 120 -3.44 22.32 -7.87
C ALA A 120 -2.64 23.61 -7.57
N PRO A 121 -2.94 24.75 -8.22
CA PRO A 121 -2.30 26.00 -7.87
C PRO A 121 -2.61 26.30 -6.39
N PRO A 122 -1.65 26.90 -5.65
CA PRO A 122 -1.91 27.30 -4.28
C PRO A 122 -3.12 28.24 -4.25
N SER A 123 -4.08 27.96 -3.38
CA SER A 123 -5.15 28.91 -3.06
C SER A 123 -4.49 30.20 -2.61
N ARG A 124 -4.77 31.29 -3.33
CA ARG A 124 -4.42 32.64 -2.90
C ARG A 124 -5.46 33.04 -1.85
N ASP A 125 -5.04 33.04 -0.60
CA ASP A 125 -5.60 33.94 0.42
C ASP A 125 -4.79 35.25 0.40
#